data_AF-A0A1C5UIB3-F1
#
_entry.id   AF-A0A1C5UIB3-F1
#
_cell.length_a   1.000
_cell.length_b   1.000
_cell.length_c   1.000
_cell.angle_alpha   90.00
_cell.angle_beta   90.00
_cell.angle_gamma   90.00
#
_symmetry.space_group_name_H-M   'P 1'
#
loop_
_entity.id
_entity.type
_entity.pdbx_description
1 polymer ?
#
loop_
_entity_poly.entity_id
_entity_poly.type
_entity_poly.pdbx_seq_one_letter_code
_entity_poly.pdbx_strand_id
1 'polypeptide(L)'
;MNTLSYIKCWGIAALTVVVHAFLFVSCDSMIYNEEGDCSVRYRLKFRYDMNLKFADAFAHEVKSVRLYAFNPEGELVWQSAEQSSILASGDYTMSLDLDPGDYHLVAWCGLDNEESFTLPDVSHRCHLEDLHCKLKRQYDLETDEATGTQKRITCSRKDLHPLFHGTLDVSLPVNDDGGEYTYVMPLTKDTNVFRVVLQHLSGEDINADDFVFSIEDRNGWMAHDNSLINDEPITYRAWSTYSGEAGVDVLTKSGVDVMPEVGNHAVTTVKAAVAELTVSRLVKRDWNLYSRPMLTIHTTEGKLVVSIPVIDYALLVRGECNRNMSEQEFLDRADEYNMTFFLDEDNKWVSTVIQILSWKVVRSNVDIE
;
A
#
# COMPACT_ATOMS: atom_id res chain seq x y z
N MET A 1 -82.17 -77.11 13.33
CA MET A 1 -82.21 -75.72 12.86
C MET A 1 -80.80 -75.17 12.85
N ASN A 2 -80.46 -74.51 11.74
CA ASN A 2 -79.10 -74.21 11.26
C ASN A 2 -78.32 -73.22 12.11
N THR A 3 -77.07 -73.55 12.46
CA THR A 3 -76.04 -72.58 12.90
C THR A 3 -74.66 -73.02 12.43
N LEU A 4 -74.52 -73.24 11.12
CA LEU A 4 -73.24 -73.55 10.47
C LEU A 4 -73.00 -72.58 9.32
N SER A 5 -72.88 -71.29 9.63
CA SER A 5 -72.53 -70.25 8.64
C SER A 5 -72.04 -68.93 9.27
N TYR A 6 -71.20 -68.95 10.30
CA TYR A 6 -70.72 -67.69 10.92
C TYR A 6 -69.22 -67.64 11.31
N ILE A 7 -68.40 -68.62 10.93
CA ILE A 7 -66.98 -68.66 11.38
C ILE A 7 -65.96 -68.47 10.23
N LYS A 8 -66.39 -68.30 8.97
CA LYS A 8 -65.47 -68.12 7.82
C LYS A 8 -65.44 -66.74 7.17
N CYS A 9 -66.14 -65.73 7.72
CA CYS A 9 -66.14 -64.36 7.17
C CYS A 9 -65.51 -63.30 8.08
N TRP A 10 -64.81 -63.68 9.15
CA TRP A 10 -64.11 -62.71 10.02
C TRP A 10 -62.59 -62.66 9.81
N GLY A 11 -62.00 -63.64 9.12
CA GLY A 11 -60.55 -63.67 8.88
C GLY A 11 -60.05 -62.88 7.65
N ILE A 12 -60.95 -62.48 6.74
CA ILE A 12 -60.57 -61.78 5.48
C ILE A 12 -60.95 -60.30 5.51
N ALA A 13 -61.92 -59.90 6.35
CA ALA A 13 -62.26 -58.48 6.56
C ALA A 13 -61.30 -57.76 7.52
N ALA A 14 -60.54 -58.51 8.34
CA ALA A 14 -59.58 -57.93 9.28
C ALA A 14 -58.21 -57.60 8.65
N LEU A 15 -57.88 -58.16 7.48
CA LEU A 15 -56.60 -57.90 6.79
C LEU A 15 -56.68 -56.73 5.78
N THR A 16 -57.88 -56.34 5.35
CA THR A 16 -58.10 -55.19 4.44
C THR A 16 -58.27 -53.86 5.18
N VAL A 17 -58.59 -53.88 6.47
CA VAL A 17 -58.69 -52.67 7.31
C VAL A 17 -57.32 -52.24 7.87
N VAL A 18 -56.36 -53.16 8.02
CA VAL A 18 -55.02 -52.84 8.53
C VAL A 18 -54.11 -52.21 7.45
N VAL A 19 -54.42 -52.37 6.16
CA VAL A 19 -53.67 -51.72 5.06
C VAL A 19 -54.22 -50.34 4.68
N HIS A 20 -55.45 -49.99 5.10
CA HIS A 20 -56.00 -48.63 4.90
C HIS A 20 -55.79 -47.68 6.09
N ALA A 21 -55.29 -48.18 7.23
CA ALA A 21 -54.93 -47.35 8.38
C ALA A 21 -53.51 -46.74 8.28
N PHE A 22 -52.73 -47.10 7.25
CA PHE A 22 -51.39 -46.53 7.00
C PHE A 22 -51.36 -45.40 5.97
N LEU A 23 -52.52 -44.92 5.50
CA LEU A 23 -52.62 -43.81 4.53
C LEU A 23 -53.02 -42.45 5.14
N PHE A 24 -53.05 -42.32 6.47
CA PHE A 24 -53.37 -41.05 7.15
C PHE A 24 -52.39 -40.67 8.28
N VAL A 25 -51.14 -41.14 8.21
CA VAL A 25 -50.02 -40.53 8.96
C VAL A 25 -48.99 -40.03 7.96
N SER A 26 -49.43 -39.13 7.09
CA SER A 26 -48.57 -38.30 6.26
C SER A 26 -49.34 -37.03 5.96
N CYS A 27 -49.38 -36.13 6.93
CA CYS A 27 -49.60 -34.68 6.80
C CYS A 27 -50.00 -34.14 8.19
N ASP A 28 -49.04 -34.05 9.12
CA ASP A 28 -49.24 -33.13 10.26
C ASP A 28 -47.94 -32.58 10.87
N SER A 29 -46.82 -32.65 10.15
CA SER A 29 -45.55 -32.11 10.67
C SER A 29 -44.54 -31.69 9.59
N MET A 30 -45.01 -31.21 8.42
CA MET A 30 -44.10 -30.90 7.31
C MET A 30 -44.55 -29.73 6.41
N ILE A 31 -45.07 -28.63 6.98
CA ILE A 31 -45.15 -27.33 6.26
C ILE A 31 -44.87 -26.16 7.23
N TYR A 32 -43.87 -26.32 8.09
CA TYR A 32 -43.19 -25.18 8.75
C TYR A 32 -41.70 -25.50 8.85
N ASN A 33 -41.09 -25.85 7.72
CA ASN A 33 -39.64 -25.94 7.63
C ASN A 33 -39.21 -25.00 6.52
N GLU A 34 -38.34 -24.06 6.90
CA GLU A 34 -37.74 -23.01 6.07
C GLU A 34 -38.57 -21.71 5.97
N GLU A 35 -38.87 -21.09 7.12
CA GLU A 35 -38.65 -19.63 7.17
C GLU A 35 -37.14 -19.47 6.95
N GLY A 36 -36.75 -19.11 5.73
CA GLY A 36 -35.37 -18.76 5.42
C GLY A 36 -34.89 -17.69 6.39
N ASP A 37 -33.59 -17.67 6.65
CA ASP A 37 -32.96 -16.59 7.41
C ASP A 37 -33.24 -15.26 6.69
N CYS A 38 -34.30 -14.55 7.08
CA CYS A 38 -34.65 -13.21 6.59
C CYS A 38 -33.62 -12.15 7.02
N SER A 39 -32.43 -12.55 7.51
CA SER A 39 -31.37 -11.61 7.83
C SER A 39 -30.78 -10.98 6.57
N VAL A 40 -30.59 -9.67 6.66
CA VAL A 40 -29.79 -8.91 5.71
C VAL A 40 -28.35 -8.91 6.20
N ARG A 41 -27.41 -9.27 5.32
CA ARG A 41 -25.98 -9.30 5.61
C ARG A 41 -25.25 -8.37 4.66
N TYR A 42 -24.57 -7.39 5.23
CA TYR A 42 -23.71 -6.48 4.48
C TYR A 42 -22.26 -6.94 4.62
N ARG A 43 -21.55 -7.02 3.51
CA ARG A 43 -20.16 -7.45 3.42
C ARG A 43 -19.34 -6.37 2.74
N LEU A 44 -18.12 -6.16 3.22
CA LEU A 44 -17.14 -5.31 2.57
C LEU A 44 -15.94 -6.15 2.13
N LYS A 45 -15.63 -6.08 0.84
CA LYS A 45 -14.37 -6.56 0.29
C LYS A 45 -13.43 -5.38 0.12
N PHE A 46 -12.20 -5.53 0.60
CA PHE A 46 -11.13 -4.57 0.34
C PHE A 46 -10.36 -5.01 -0.91
N ARG A 47 -9.92 -4.05 -1.72
CA ARG A 47 -9.22 -4.31 -2.97
C ARG A 47 -8.08 -3.32 -3.15
N TYR A 48 -6.87 -3.85 -3.34
CA TYR A 48 -5.68 -3.05 -3.61
C TYR A 48 -5.22 -3.30 -5.05
N ASP A 49 -5.89 -2.66 -6.01
CA ASP A 49 -5.54 -2.66 -7.44
C ASP A 49 -4.98 -1.30 -7.92
N MET A 50 -4.84 -0.34 -7.01
CA MET A 50 -4.10 0.92 -7.20
C MET A 50 -2.59 0.69 -7.15
N ASN A 51 -2.09 -0.13 -8.07
CA ASN A 51 -0.68 -0.41 -8.27
C ASN A 51 -0.34 -0.46 -9.77
N LEU A 52 0.95 -0.45 -10.13
CA LEU A 52 1.39 -0.49 -11.54
C LEU A 52 1.16 -1.85 -12.23
N LYS A 53 0.78 -2.90 -11.50
CA LYS A 53 0.41 -4.21 -12.08
C LYS A 53 -1.06 -4.29 -12.47
N PHE A 54 -1.88 -3.32 -12.05
CA PHE A 54 -3.34 -3.28 -12.29
C PHE A 54 -4.05 -4.58 -11.86
N ALA A 55 -3.60 -5.16 -10.76
CA ALA A 55 -4.15 -6.40 -10.20
C ALA A 55 -4.30 -6.26 -8.69
N ASP A 56 -5.35 -6.89 -8.13
CA ASP A 56 -5.60 -6.86 -6.70
C ASP A 56 -4.50 -7.61 -5.92
N ALA A 57 -3.80 -6.87 -5.06
CA ALA A 57 -2.72 -7.38 -4.22
C ALA A 57 -3.08 -7.37 -2.72
N PHE A 58 -4.36 -7.15 -2.36
CA PHE A 58 -4.81 -7.02 -0.98
C PHE A 58 -4.33 -8.17 -0.08
N ALA A 59 -4.62 -9.41 -0.46
CA ALA A 59 -4.31 -10.60 0.33
C ALA A 59 -2.80 -10.81 0.59
N HIS A 60 -1.94 -10.21 -0.25
CA HIS A 60 -0.49 -10.34 -0.15
C HIS A 60 0.16 -9.21 0.63
N GLU A 61 -0.36 -7.97 0.52
CA GLU A 61 0.30 -6.79 1.07
C GLU A 61 -0.36 -6.24 2.34
N VAL A 62 -1.69 -6.35 2.48
CA VAL A 62 -2.41 -5.77 3.62
C VAL A 62 -2.45 -6.75 4.79
N LYS A 63 -1.99 -6.32 5.98
CA LYS A 63 -1.85 -7.18 7.17
C LYS A 63 -2.82 -6.89 8.31
N SER A 64 -3.43 -5.71 8.30
CA SER A 64 -4.49 -5.30 9.22
C SER A 64 -5.38 -4.28 8.55
N VAL A 65 -6.62 -4.21 8.98
CA VAL A 65 -7.63 -3.26 8.52
C VAL A 65 -8.30 -2.62 9.74
N ARG A 66 -8.52 -1.32 9.69
CA ARG A 66 -9.38 -0.57 10.62
C ARG A 66 -10.38 0.19 9.79
N LEU A 67 -11.65 -0.06 10.01
CA LEU A 67 -12.75 0.51 9.26
C LEU A 67 -13.63 1.36 10.19
N TYR A 68 -13.99 2.54 9.71
CA TYR A 68 -14.85 3.51 10.39
C TYR A 68 -16.04 3.82 9.49
N ALA A 69 -17.24 3.85 10.06
CA ALA A 69 -18.46 4.22 9.35
C ALA A 69 -19.09 5.46 9.97
N PHE A 70 -19.31 6.47 9.14
CA PHE A 70 -19.91 7.75 9.51
C PHE A 70 -21.30 7.87 8.89
N ASN A 71 -22.25 8.40 9.65
CA ASN A 71 -23.59 8.73 9.14
C ASN A 71 -23.55 9.99 8.24
N PRO A 72 -24.65 10.37 7.57
CA PRO A 72 -24.69 11.57 6.73
C PRO A 72 -24.42 12.88 7.48
N GLU A 73 -24.63 12.91 8.80
CA GLU A 73 -24.27 14.04 9.68
C GLU A 73 -22.76 14.09 9.99
N GLY A 74 -21.98 13.11 9.53
CA GLY A 74 -20.54 13.00 9.73
C GLY A 74 -20.14 12.50 11.11
N GLU A 75 -21.05 11.90 11.87
CA GLU A 75 -20.79 11.31 13.18
C GLU A 75 -20.39 9.84 13.05
N LEU A 76 -19.37 9.41 13.80
CA LEU A 76 -18.97 8.02 13.85
C LEU A 76 -20.02 7.14 14.54
N VAL A 77 -20.61 6.23 13.79
CA VAL A 77 -21.65 5.32 14.29
C VAL A 77 -21.17 3.89 14.49
N TRP A 78 -20.11 3.48 13.77
CA TRP A 78 -19.57 2.12 13.86
C TRP A 78 -18.10 2.07 13.49
N GLN A 79 -17.37 1.12 14.06
CA GLN A 79 -15.99 0.84 13.71
C GLN A 79 -15.67 -0.63 13.92
N SER A 80 -14.74 -1.16 13.14
CA SER A 80 -14.20 -2.51 13.31
C SER A 80 -12.72 -2.55 12.98
N ALA A 81 -12.01 -3.50 13.58
CA ALA A 81 -10.60 -3.73 13.31
C ALA A 81 -10.35 -5.24 13.22
N GLU A 82 -9.69 -5.65 12.15
CA GLU A 82 -9.31 -7.04 11.94
C GLU A 82 -7.84 -7.13 11.54
N GLN A 83 -7.16 -8.17 12.02
CA GLN A 83 -5.77 -8.47 11.76
C GLN A 83 -5.59 -9.99 11.83
N SER A 84 -4.56 -10.53 11.17
CA SER A 84 -4.16 -11.96 11.11
C SER A 84 -4.13 -12.50 9.67
N SER A 85 -3.69 -13.76 9.56
CA SER A 85 -3.74 -14.59 8.36
C SER A 85 -5.11 -14.69 7.68
N ILE A 86 -6.22 -14.33 8.36
CA ILE A 86 -7.55 -14.30 7.76
C ILE A 86 -7.64 -13.34 6.56
N LEU A 87 -6.91 -12.22 6.63
CA LEU A 87 -6.82 -11.22 5.56
C LEU A 87 -6.10 -11.74 4.31
N ALA A 88 -5.25 -12.77 4.48
CA ALA A 88 -4.54 -13.40 3.36
C ALA A 88 -5.42 -14.39 2.59
N SER A 89 -6.66 -14.64 3.04
CA SER A 89 -7.64 -15.39 2.27
C SER A 89 -8.14 -14.55 1.09
N GLY A 90 -8.09 -15.09 -0.13
CA GLY A 90 -8.61 -14.40 -1.32
C GLY A 90 -10.12 -14.10 -1.28
N ASP A 91 -10.84 -14.82 -0.42
CA ASP A 91 -12.29 -14.67 -0.20
C ASP A 91 -12.62 -13.87 1.06
N TYR A 92 -11.63 -13.16 1.63
CA TYR A 92 -11.84 -12.32 2.80
C TYR A 92 -12.90 -11.24 2.54
N THR A 93 -13.87 -11.15 3.44
CA THR A 93 -14.86 -10.08 3.51
C THR A 93 -15.13 -9.73 4.98
N MET A 94 -15.20 -8.44 5.30
CA MET A 94 -15.60 -7.96 6.61
C MET A 94 -17.13 -7.85 6.68
N SER A 95 -17.75 -8.28 7.78
CA SER A 95 -19.17 -8.01 8.04
C SER A 95 -19.37 -6.54 8.43
N LEU A 96 -20.36 -5.88 7.84
CA LEU A 96 -20.81 -4.56 8.27
C LEU A 96 -22.07 -4.74 9.12
N ASP A 97 -21.88 -4.80 10.44
CA ASP A 97 -22.98 -4.90 11.42
C ASP A 97 -23.62 -3.53 11.65
N LEU A 98 -24.18 -2.98 10.58
CA LEU A 98 -24.83 -1.67 10.49
C LEU A 98 -26.31 -1.85 10.14
N ASP A 99 -27.15 -0.95 10.66
CA ASP A 99 -28.54 -0.85 10.22
C ASP A 99 -28.62 -0.37 8.76
N PRO A 100 -29.74 -0.60 8.05
CA PRO A 100 -29.97 -0.01 6.73
C PRO A 100 -29.87 1.52 6.75
N GLY A 101 -29.18 2.11 5.78
CA GLY A 101 -28.92 3.56 5.74
C GLY A 101 -27.77 3.93 4.82
N ASP A 102 -27.50 5.22 4.73
CA ASP A 102 -26.36 5.78 3.97
C ASP A 102 -25.18 6.02 4.91
N TYR A 103 -23.99 5.59 4.49
CA TYR A 103 -22.77 5.73 5.29
C TYR A 103 -21.58 6.13 4.43
N HIS A 104 -20.71 6.95 5.01
CA HIS A 104 -19.36 7.18 4.51
C HIS A 104 -18.39 6.27 5.26
N LEU A 105 -17.76 5.33 4.53
CA LEU A 105 -16.78 4.41 5.10
C LEU A 105 -15.37 4.93 4.88
N VAL A 106 -14.53 4.90 5.91
CA VAL A 106 -13.10 5.23 5.85
C VAL A 106 -12.30 4.07 6.43
N ALA A 107 -11.30 3.60 5.69
CA ALA A 107 -10.39 2.56 6.14
C ALA A 107 -8.94 3.04 6.23
N TRP A 108 -8.28 2.64 7.30
CA TRP A 108 -6.83 2.71 7.46
C TRP A 108 -6.29 1.30 7.71
N CYS A 109 -5.39 0.85 6.84
CA CYS A 109 -4.87 -0.52 6.86
C CYS A 109 -3.35 -0.52 7.04
N GLY A 110 -2.80 -1.59 7.62
CA GLY A 110 -1.37 -1.69 7.92
C GLY A 110 -0.94 -0.99 9.22
N LEU A 111 -1.85 -0.96 10.21
CA LEU A 111 -1.65 -0.39 11.54
C LEU A 111 -1.61 -1.49 12.63
N ASP A 112 -1.08 -2.67 12.32
CA ASP A 112 -1.05 -3.83 13.22
C ASP A 112 -0.16 -3.61 14.45
N ASN A 113 0.92 -2.87 14.29
CA ASN A 113 1.85 -2.54 15.38
C ASN A 113 1.84 -1.06 15.79
N GLU A 114 1.12 -0.22 15.04
CA GLU A 114 1.11 1.24 15.16
C GLU A 114 2.52 1.85 15.26
N GLU A 115 3.58 1.21 14.75
CA GLU A 115 4.95 1.67 14.97
C GLU A 115 5.29 2.88 14.09
N SER A 116 4.73 2.92 12.89
CA SER A 116 5.01 3.95 11.90
C SER A 116 3.99 5.09 11.93
N PHE A 117 2.72 4.79 12.21
CA PHE A 117 1.62 5.75 12.13
C PHE A 117 0.66 5.62 13.31
N THR A 118 0.01 6.72 13.65
CA THR A 118 -1.03 6.81 14.69
C THR A 118 -2.32 7.37 14.11
N LEU A 119 -3.43 6.82 14.57
CA LEU A 119 -4.75 7.44 14.46
C LEU A 119 -5.08 8.17 15.77
N PRO A 120 -5.97 9.18 15.75
CA PRO A 120 -6.48 9.79 16.96
C PRO A 120 -7.23 8.77 17.83
N ASP A 121 -7.39 9.08 19.12
CA ASP A 121 -8.26 8.30 20.00
C ASP A 121 -9.72 8.49 19.58
N VAL A 122 -10.23 7.54 18.80
CA VAL A 122 -11.58 7.61 18.23
C VAL A 122 -12.61 7.09 19.24
N SER A 123 -13.64 7.89 19.51
CA SER A 123 -14.84 7.49 20.25
C SER A 123 -16.09 7.65 19.38
N HIS A 124 -17.24 7.09 19.78
CA HIS A 124 -18.54 7.27 19.08
C HIS A 124 -19.06 8.73 19.00
N ARG A 125 -18.26 9.71 19.43
CA ARG A 125 -18.54 11.15 19.26
C ARG A 125 -17.56 11.84 18.32
N CYS A 126 -16.68 11.08 17.67
CA CYS A 126 -15.71 11.56 16.70
C CYS A 126 -16.45 11.95 15.42
N HIS A 127 -16.17 13.13 14.87
CA HIS A 127 -16.63 13.49 13.54
C HIS A 127 -15.64 13.02 12.47
N LEU A 128 -16.13 12.91 11.23
CA LEU A 128 -15.33 12.53 10.07
C LEU A 128 -14.04 13.37 9.96
N GLU A 129 -14.16 14.68 10.13
CA GLU A 129 -13.05 15.64 10.04
C GLU A 129 -11.99 15.46 11.14
N ASP A 130 -12.35 14.85 12.27
CA ASP A 130 -11.41 14.56 13.35
C ASP A 130 -10.51 13.36 13.01
N LEU A 131 -10.94 12.48 12.09
CA LEU A 131 -10.18 11.31 11.68
C LEU A 131 -8.99 11.72 10.80
N HIS A 132 -7.79 11.36 11.24
CA HIS A 132 -6.56 11.63 10.50
C HIS A 132 -5.52 10.56 10.81
N CYS A 133 -4.51 10.43 9.95
CA CYS A 133 -3.37 9.55 10.17
C CYS A 133 -2.10 10.38 10.26
N LYS A 134 -1.30 10.16 11.30
CA LYS A 134 -0.08 10.92 11.56
C LYS A 134 1.12 10.01 11.70
N LEU A 135 2.20 10.32 10.99
CA LEU A 135 3.47 9.62 11.05
C LEU A 135 4.09 9.79 12.44
N LYS A 136 4.47 8.68 13.08
CA LYS A 136 5.32 8.69 14.28
C LYS A 136 6.71 9.17 13.89
N ARG A 137 7.21 10.15 14.63
CA ARG A 137 8.44 10.88 14.30
C ARG A 137 9.27 11.13 15.54
N GLN A 138 10.57 11.24 15.31
CA GLN A 138 11.56 11.57 16.33
C GLN A 138 12.05 13.00 16.13
N TYR A 139 12.62 13.58 17.18
CA TYR A 139 13.25 14.89 17.12
C TYR A 139 14.76 14.70 17.27
N ASP A 140 15.51 15.36 16.39
CA ASP A 140 16.98 15.34 16.38
C ASP A 140 17.51 16.78 16.38
N LEU A 141 18.81 16.94 16.58
CA LEU A 141 19.51 18.22 16.49
C LEU A 141 20.45 18.19 15.30
N GLU A 142 20.24 19.11 14.36
CA GLU A 142 21.15 19.36 13.26
C GLU A 142 21.95 20.63 13.55
N THR A 143 23.25 20.60 13.30
CA THR A 143 24.10 21.79 13.49
C THR A 143 24.27 22.46 12.14
N ASP A 144 23.86 23.71 12.05
CA ASP A 144 24.15 24.54 10.88
C ASP A 144 25.65 24.81 10.83
N GLU A 145 26.33 24.31 9.79
CA GLU A 145 27.79 24.41 9.67
C GLU A 145 28.28 25.86 9.52
N ALA A 146 27.47 26.74 8.93
CA ALA A 146 27.85 28.12 8.67
C ALA A 146 27.79 29.00 9.93
N THR A 147 26.84 28.70 10.83
CA THR A 147 26.57 29.51 12.03
C THR A 147 26.92 28.80 13.34
N GLY A 148 27.17 27.49 13.30
CA GLY A 148 27.36 26.64 14.48
C GLY A 148 26.09 26.46 15.32
N THR A 149 24.93 26.90 14.82
CA THR A 149 23.68 26.91 15.58
C THR A 149 23.01 25.54 15.51
N GLN A 150 22.59 25.00 16.65
CA GLN A 150 21.79 23.78 16.69
C GLN A 150 20.32 24.10 16.38
N LYS A 151 19.76 23.41 15.39
CA LYS A 151 18.36 23.46 15.01
C LYS A 151 17.72 22.12 15.32
N ARG A 152 16.58 22.15 16.02
CA ARG A 152 15.76 20.96 16.18
C ARG A 152 15.10 20.61 14.85
N ILE A 153 15.32 19.39 14.39
CA ILE A 153 14.70 18.81 13.21
C ILE A 153 13.79 17.67 13.60
N THR A 154 12.83 17.39 12.72
CA THR A 154 11.91 16.26 12.83
C THR A 154 12.36 15.20 11.84
N CYS A 155 12.54 13.96 12.30
CA CYS A 155 13.07 12.90 11.45
C CYS A 155 12.39 11.54 11.64
N SER A 156 12.42 10.73 10.59
CA SER A 156 12.14 9.30 10.64
C SER A 156 13.38 8.53 10.16
N ARG A 157 13.77 7.50 10.92
CA ARG A 157 14.90 6.59 10.63
C ARG A 157 14.45 5.14 10.53
N LYS A 158 13.14 4.92 10.41
CA LYS A 158 12.50 3.62 10.48
C LYS A 158 12.08 3.17 9.09
N ASP A 159 12.17 1.87 8.87
CA ASP A 159 11.44 1.19 7.81
C ASP A 159 9.94 1.33 8.12
N LEU A 160 9.23 2.11 7.31
CA LEU A 160 7.82 2.41 7.55
C LEU A 160 6.98 1.21 7.12
N HIS A 161 6.13 0.74 8.03
CA HIS A 161 5.15 -0.29 7.69
C HIS A 161 4.20 0.19 6.59
N PRO A 162 3.86 -0.67 5.60
CA PRO A 162 2.94 -0.32 4.53
C PRO A 162 1.62 0.22 5.06
N LEU A 163 1.31 1.48 4.75
CA LEU A 163 0.04 2.12 5.10
C LEU A 163 -0.86 2.13 3.87
N PHE A 164 -2.14 1.81 4.06
CA PHE A 164 -3.15 1.93 3.01
C PHE A 164 -4.37 2.68 3.51
N HIS A 165 -5.01 3.40 2.60
CA HIS A 165 -6.22 4.16 2.85
C HIS A 165 -7.30 3.82 1.82
N GLY A 166 -8.55 3.81 2.25
CA GLY A 166 -9.69 3.70 1.34
C GLY A 166 -10.90 4.46 1.85
N THR A 167 -11.70 4.99 0.94
CA THR A 167 -13.00 5.59 1.22
C THR A 167 -14.07 5.00 0.31
N LEU A 168 -15.29 4.88 0.83
CA LEU A 168 -16.42 4.38 0.06
C LEU A 168 -17.74 4.89 0.64
N ASP A 169 -18.53 5.59 -0.17
CA ASP A 169 -19.94 5.87 0.16
C ASP A 169 -20.78 4.64 -0.16
N VAL A 170 -21.60 4.19 0.80
CA VAL A 170 -22.49 3.03 0.64
C VAL A 170 -23.91 3.38 1.07
N SER A 171 -24.88 2.81 0.35
CA SER A 171 -26.29 2.79 0.74
C SER A 171 -26.67 1.33 1.04
N LEU A 172 -26.98 1.05 2.30
CA LEU A 172 -27.34 -0.27 2.81
C LEU A 172 -28.88 -0.44 2.72
N PRO A 173 -29.41 -1.30 1.83
CA PRO A 173 -30.84 -1.39 1.58
C PRO A 173 -31.61 -2.18 2.64
N VAL A 174 -32.82 -1.73 2.99
CA VAL A 174 -33.79 -2.56 3.71
C VAL A 174 -34.26 -3.70 2.79
N ASN A 175 -34.27 -4.93 3.29
CA ASN A 175 -34.81 -6.07 2.56
C ASN A 175 -35.48 -7.06 3.52
N ASP A 176 -36.81 -7.06 3.53
CA ASP A 176 -37.64 -7.89 4.42
C ASP A 176 -37.57 -9.39 4.10
N ASP A 177 -37.17 -9.74 2.87
CA ASP A 177 -36.99 -11.14 2.43
C ASP A 177 -35.58 -11.68 2.74
N GLY A 178 -34.70 -10.87 3.35
CA GLY A 178 -33.29 -11.18 3.59
C GLY A 178 -32.42 -11.08 2.33
N GLY A 179 -31.11 -11.05 2.51
CA GLY A 179 -30.17 -10.95 1.38
C GLY A 179 -28.74 -10.65 1.78
N GLU A 180 -27.78 -10.97 0.90
CA GLU A 180 -26.37 -10.66 1.10
C GLU A 180 -25.92 -9.61 0.08
N TYR A 181 -25.39 -8.49 0.58
CA TYR A 181 -24.92 -7.36 -0.23
C TYR A 181 -23.43 -7.19 -0.01
N THR A 182 -22.65 -7.25 -1.08
CA THR A 182 -21.19 -7.08 -1.02
C THR A 182 -20.78 -5.79 -1.70
N TYR A 183 -20.07 -4.95 -0.96
CA TYR A 183 -19.46 -3.71 -1.44
C TYR A 183 -17.96 -3.91 -1.61
N VAL A 184 -17.32 -3.12 -2.47
CA VAL A 184 -15.88 -3.22 -2.70
C VAL A 184 -15.21 -1.87 -2.52
N MET A 185 -14.37 -1.77 -1.48
CA MET A 185 -13.60 -0.57 -1.18
C MET A 185 -12.24 -0.62 -1.90
N PRO A 186 -11.94 0.37 -2.77
CA PRO A 186 -10.60 0.52 -3.32
C PRO A 186 -9.63 1.05 -2.25
N LEU A 187 -8.42 0.51 -2.25
CA LEU A 187 -7.33 0.97 -1.38
C LEU A 187 -6.22 1.63 -2.20
N THR A 188 -5.65 2.68 -1.65
CA THR A 188 -4.42 3.34 -2.11
C THR A 188 -3.33 3.13 -1.08
N LYS A 189 -2.10 2.83 -1.52
CA LYS A 189 -0.94 2.66 -0.64
C LYS A 189 -0.26 4.01 -0.47
N ASP A 190 -0.07 4.44 0.78
CA ASP A 190 0.47 5.76 1.10
C ASP A 190 1.98 5.75 1.36
N THR A 191 2.55 4.61 1.73
CA THR A 191 4.00 4.50 1.94
C THR A 191 4.75 4.15 0.66
N ASN A 192 5.92 4.75 0.48
CA ASN A 192 6.76 4.61 -0.69
C ASN A 192 8.20 4.25 -0.30
N VAL A 193 8.84 3.37 -1.08
CA VAL A 193 10.24 2.94 -0.87
C VAL A 193 11.14 3.57 -1.92
N PHE A 194 12.22 4.22 -1.48
CA PHE A 194 13.29 4.71 -2.34
C PHE A 194 14.53 3.84 -2.12
N ARG A 195 15.04 3.23 -3.19
CA ARG A 195 16.36 2.58 -3.18
C ARG A 195 17.33 3.44 -3.97
N VAL A 196 18.23 4.08 -3.28
CA VAL A 196 19.21 4.99 -3.85
C VAL A 196 20.55 4.29 -3.97
N VAL A 197 21.11 4.31 -5.17
CA VAL A 197 22.38 3.65 -5.51
C VAL A 197 23.38 4.73 -5.96
N LEU A 198 24.55 4.77 -5.33
CA LEU A 198 25.70 5.54 -5.77
C LEU A 198 26.71 4.61 -6.42
N GLN A 199 27.19 4.97 -7.60
CA GLN A 199 28.16 4.18 -8.35
C GLN A 199 29.29 5.06 -8.88
N HIS A 200 30.55 4.68 -8.62
CA HIS A 200 31.70 5.35 -9.21
C HIS A 200 31.88 4.95 -10.68
N LEU A 201 32.07 5.93 -11.56
CA LEU A 201 32.42 5.69 -12.96
C LEU A 201 33.88 5.28 -13.15
N SER A 202 34.75 5.62 -12.21
CA SER A 202 36.17 5.23 -12.20
C SER A 202 36.40 3.75 -11.87
N GLY A 203 35.38 3.07 -11.32
CA GLY A 203 35.50 1.71 -10.79
C GLY A 203 36.18 1.65 -9.43
N GLU A 204 36.42 2.79 -8.77
CA GLU A 204 36.92 2.85 -7.41
C GLU A 204 35.93 2.26 -6.40
N ASP A 205 36.47 1.79 -5.27
CA ASP A 205 35.69 1.28 -4.17
C ASP A 205 34.88 2.41 -3.54
N ILE A 206 33.57 2.18 -3.39
CA ILE A 206 32.65 3.07 -2.69
C ILE A 206 32.12 2.36 -1.45
N ASN A 207 32.26 3.00 -0.29
CA ASN A 207 31.72 2.52 0.97
C ASN A 207 30.40 3.25 1.26
N ALA A 208 29.35 2.51 1.59
CA ALA A 208 28.04 3.11 1.90
C ALA A 208 28.05 3.93 3.19
N ASP A 209 28.93 3.59 4.14
CA ASP A 209 29.03 4.27 5.44
C ASP A 209 29.64 5.69 5.34
N ASP A 210 30.25 6.03 4.21
CA ASP A 210 30.85 7.36 3.98
C ASP A 210 29.79 8.39 3.56
N PHE A 211 28.51 7.98 3.43
CA PHE A 211 27.42 8.81 2.93
C PHE A 211 26.20 8.82 3.86
N VAL A 212 25.53 9.97 3.89
CA VAL A 212 24.27 10.19 4.59
C VAL A 212 23.19 10.52 3.57
N PHE A 213 22.16 9.67 3.51
CA PHE A 213 21.04 9.78 2.58
C PHE A 213 19.80 10.29 3.31
N SER A 214 19.13 11.29 2.74
CA SER A 214 17.89 11.81 3.29
C SER A 214 16.91 12.33 2.24
N ILE A 215 15.61 12.19 2.53
CA ILE A 215 14.53 12.86 1.82
C ILE A 215 13.82 13.80 2.80
N GLU A 216 13.64 15.07 2.43
CA GLU A 216 12.83 16.01 3.22
C GLU A 216 11.48 16.27 2.54
N ASP A 217 10.38 16.11 3.29
CA ASP A 217 9.02 16.42 2.83
C ASP A 217 8.07 16.80 4.00
N ARG A 218 6.96 17.48 3.70
CA ARG A 218 5.83 17.80 4.57
C ARG A 218 4.63 16.92 4.24
N ASN A 219 4.72 15.63 4.53
CA ASN A 219 3.71 14.62 4.17
C ASN A 219 3.40 13.64 5.32
N GLY A 220 3.73 14.01 6.56
CA GLY A 220 3.53 13.15 7.73
C GLY A 220 2.15 13.23 8.37
N TRP A 221 1.21 13.98 7.80
CA TRP A 221 -0.13 14.14 8.36
C TRP A 221 -1.18 14.12 7.24
N MET A 222 -2.06 13.12 7.28
CA MET A 222 -3.09 12.85 6.27
C MET A 222 -4.47 12.96 6.90
N ALA A 223 -5.42 13.61 6.23
CA ALA A 223 -6.81 13.75 6.65
C ALA A 223 -7.64 12.49 6.32
N HIS A 224 -8.92 12.48 6.70
CA HIS A 224 -9.86 11.38 6.47
C HIS A 224 -10.03 11.03 4.98
N ASP A 225 -9.87 11.99 4.08
CA ASP A 225 -9.95 11.87 2.62
C ASP A 225 -8.58 11.56 1.96
N ASN A 226 -7.57 11.26 2.77
CA ASN A 226 -6.17 11.05 2.41
C ASN A 226 -5.44 12.31 1.91
N SER A 227 -6.05 13.49 1.94
CA SER A 227 -5.35 14.74 1.61
C SER A 227 -4.29 15.06 2.67
N LEU A 228 -3.23 15.79 2.27
CA LEU A 228 -2.19 16.20 3.22
C LEU A 228 -2.65 17.39 4.05
N ILE A 229 -2.57 17.25 5.37
CA ILE A 229 -2.72 18.36 6.31
C ILE A 229 -1.38 19.09 6.41
N ASN A 230 -1.42 20.42 6.56
CA ASN A 230 -0.20 21.20 6.74
C ASN A 230 0.58 20.74 7.97
N ASP A 231 1.86 20.42 7.77
CA ASP A 231 2.72 19.82 8.79
C ASP A 231 4.13 20.42 8.76
N GLU A 232 4.88 20.18 9.83
CA GLU A 232 6.32 20.45 9.88
C GLU A 232 7.08 19.57 8.85
N PRO A 233 8.24 20.02 8.32
CA PRO A 233 9.04 19.19 7.43
C PRO A 233 9.62 17.99 8.19
N ILE A 234 9.69 16.86 7.52
CA ILE A 234 10.17 15.58 8.04
C ILE A 234 11.36 15.15 7.20
N THR A 235 12.48 14.93 7.85
CA THR A 235 13.68 14.36 7.25
C THR A 235 13.64 12.84 7.41
N TYR A 236 13.29 12.13 6.34
CA TYR A 236 13.42 10.68 6.24
C TYR A 236 14.89 10.34 5.99
N ARG A 237 15.47 9.50 6.84
CA ARG A 237 16.84 9.00 6.70
C ARG A 237 16.82 7.52 6.35
N ALA A 238 17.87 7.07 5.66
CA ALA A 238 18.01 5.65 5.34
C ALA A 238 17.97 4.79 6.60
N TRP A 239 17.16 3.73 6.55
CA TRP A 239 17.07 2.73 7.61
C TRP A 239 17.99 1.53 7.34
N SER A 240 18.48 1.39 6.09
CA SER A 240 19.49 0.42 5.69
C SER A 240 20.46 1.05 4.69
N THR A 241 21.75 0.82 4.90
CA THR A 241 22.84 1.18 3.99
C THR A 241 23.77 -0.01 3.84
N TYR A 242 24.20 -0.31 2.61
CA TYR A 242 25.09 -1.43 2.33
C TYR A 242 25.83 -1.26 1.00
N SER A 243 27.00 -1.89 0.88
CA SER A 243 27.70 -1.98 -0.40
C SER A 243 27.15 -3.12 -1.26
N GLY A 244 26.94 -2.86 -2.54
CA GLY A 244 26.59 -3.84 -3.57
C GLY A 244 27.70 -3.98 -4.60
N GLU A 245 27.71 -5.11 -5.31
CA GLU A 245 28.65 -5.38 -6.40
C GLU A 245 27.87 -5.78 -7.66
N ALA A 246 28.20 -5.18 -8.80
CA ALA A 246 27.62 -5.53 -10.09
C ALA A 246 28.74 -5.77 -11.11
N GLY A 247 28.71 -6.92 -11.79
CA GLY A 247 29.64 -7.21 -12.87
C GLY A 247 29.29 -6.41 -14.12
N VAL A 248 30.26 -5.68 -14.67
CA VAL A 248 30.17 -5.02 -15.97
C VAL A 248 31.10 -5.73 -16.94
N ASP A 249 30.55 -6.20 -18.06
CA ASP A 249 31.35 -6.74 -19.16
C ASP A 249 32.00 -5.58 -19.94
N VAL A 250 33.32 -5.45 -19.81
CA VAL A 250 34.10 -4.43 -20.51
C VAL A 250 34.92 -5.10 -21.61
N LEU A 251 34.72 -4.64 -22.83
CA LEU A 251 35.61 -4.98 -23.95
C LEU A 251 36.99 -4.40 -23.68
N THR A 252 37.96 -5.25 -23.36
CA THR A 252 39.35 -4.78 -23.25
C THR A 252 39.85 -4.44 -24.64
N LYS A 253 40.05 -3.15 -24.94
CA LYS A 253 40.83 -2.72 -26.11
C LYS A 253 42.31 -3.01 -25.84
N SER A 254 42.72 -4.26 -25.99
CA SER A 254 44.14 -4.56 -26.19
C SER A 254 44.52 -4.11 -27.60
N GLY A 255 45.53 -3.25 -27.68
CA GLY A 255 45.91 -2.52 -28.88
C GLY A 255 46.39 -3.38 -30.05
N VAL A 256 46.19 -2.80 -31.23
CA VAL A 256 46.91 -2.97 -32.51
C VAL A 256 46.98 -4.39 -33.10
N ASP A 257 46.19 -4.55 -34.18
CA ASP A 257 46.36 -5.47 -35.33
C ASP A 257 46.67 -6.95 -35.06
N VAL A 258 45.64 -7.80 -34.84
CA VAL A 258 45.47 -9.11 -35.51
C VAL A 258 43.99 -9.54 -35.41
N MET A 259 43.33 -9.74 -36.57
CA MET A 259 42.11 -10.51 -36.92
C MET A 259 40.86 -10.56 -35.97
N PRO A 260 39.64 -10.59 -36.53
CA PRO A 260 38.41 -10.69 -35.74
C PRO A 260 38.17 -12.15 -35.37
N GLU A 261 38.32 -12.53 -34.10
CA GLU A 261 37.51 -13.54 -33.43
C GLU A 261 38.02 -13.75 -31.99
N VAL A 262 37.09 -13.65 -31.04
CA VAL A 262 37.26 -13.76 -29.58
C VAL A 262 37.84 -12.51 -28.90
N GLY A 263 36.99 -11.50 -28.70
CA GLY A 263 37.29 -10.44 -27.72
C GLY A 263 37.40 -11.04 -26.33
N ASN A 264 38.49 -10.78 -25.63
CA ASN A 264 38.58 -11.09 -24.20
C ASN A 264 37.62 -10.16 -23.46
N HIS A 265 36.52 -10.73 -22.99
CA HIS A 265 35.56 -10.07 -22.11
C HIS A 265 36.12 -10.08 -20.70
N ALA A 266 36.48 -8.90 -20.16
CA ALA A 266 36.83 -8.79 -18.76
C ALA A 266 35.60 -8.29 -18.00
N VAL A 267 35.09 -9.12 -17.09
CA VAL A 267 34.04 -8.68 -16.15
C VAL A 267 34.73 -7.87 -15.06
N THR A 268 34.60 -6.55 -15.10
CA THR A 268 35.01 -5.68 -14.00
C THR A 268 33.85 -5.55 -13.04
N THR A 269 34.08 -5.87 -11.77
CA THR A 269 33.10 -5.64 -10.70
C THR A 269 33.09 -4.16 -10.37
N VAL A 270 31.92 -3.51 -10.49
CA VAL A 270 31.73 -2.16 -9.99
C VAL A 270 31.05 -2.26 -8.63
N LYS A 271 31.64 -1.60 -7.64
CA LYS A 271 31.05 -1.47 -6.31
C LYS A 271 30.09 -0.28 -6.30
N ALA A 272 29.02 -0.42 -5.53
CA ALA A 272 28.00 0.60 -5.37
C ALA A 272 27.63 0.74 -3.90
N ALA A 273 27.34 1.96 -3.45
CA ALA A 273 26.72 2.19 -2.16
C ALA A 273 25.21 2.26 -2.35
N VAL A 274 24.47 1.49 -1.56
CA VAL A 274 23.01 1.42 -1.62
C VAL A 274 22.42 1.91 -0.31
N ALA A 275 21.35 2.68 -0.40
CA ALA A 275 20.57 3.15 0.73
C ALA A 275 19.08 2.93 0.48
N GLU A 276 18.37 2.41 1.47
CA GLU A 276 16.92 2.25 1.41
C GLU A 276 16.25 3.23 2.38
N LEU A 277 15.30 4.00 1.85
CA LEU A 277 14.50 4.98 2.57
C LEU A 277 13.02 4.66 2.35
N THR A 278 12.21 4.84 3.40
CA THR A 278 10.75 4.74 3.30
C THR A 278 10.12 6.06 3.70
N VAL A 279 9.20 6.55 2.88
CA VAL A 279 8.53 7.84 3.05
C VAL A 279 7.02 7.69 3.04
N SER A 280 6.31 8.67 3.59
CA SER A 280 4.84 8.77 3.53
C SER A 280 4.36 9.16 2.11
N ARG A 281 3.08 9.46 1.95
CA ARG A 281 2.43 9.68 0.65
C ARG A 281 3.13 10.74 -0.18
N LEU A 282 3.43 10.41 -1.43
CA LEU A 282 3.97 11.35 -2.40
C LEU A 282 2.81 12.10 -3.08
N VAL A 283 2.77 13.42 -2.90
CA VAL A 283 1.71 14.25 -3.49
C VAL A 283 2.29 15.33 -4.38
N LYS A 284 1.85 15.36 -5.63
CA LYS A 284 2.13 16.43 -6.58
C LYS A 284 1.40 17.70 -6.11
N ARG A 285 2.18 18.67 -5.61
CA ARG A 285 1.65 19.97 -5.17
C ARG A 285 2.07 21.08 -6.13
N ASP A 286 1.49 22.26 -5.92
CA ASP A 286 1.96 23.49 -6.56
C ASP A 286 3.28 23.92 -5.90
N TRP A 287 4.38 23.76 -6.62
CA TRP A 287 5.72 24.10 -6.16
C TRP A 287 5.97 25.60 -6.02
N ASN A 288 5.02 26.45 -6.45
CA ASN A 288 5.05 27.89 -6.17
C ASN A 288 4.53 28.21 -4.75
N LEU A 289 3.71 27.32 -4.19
CA LEU A 289 3.10 27.48 -2.86
C LEU A 289 3.80 26.62 -1.80
N TYR A 290 4.35 25.47 -2.19
CA TYR A 290 4.96 24.51 -1.28
C TYR A 290 6.43 24.24 -1.64
N SER A 291 7.25 24.01 -0.62
CA SER A 291 8.64 23.55 -0.81
C SER A 291 8.66 22.20 -1.54
N ARG A 292 9.55 22.07 -2.52
CA ARG A 292 9.75 20.79 -3.22
C ARG A 292 10.37 19.76 -2.26
N PRO A 293 9.91 18.50 -2.30
CA PRO A 293 10.58 17.43 -1.57
C PRO A 293 11.95 17.15 -2.19
N MET A 294 12.98 17.09 -1.36
CA MET A 294 14.37 16.99 -1.82
C MET A 294 15.00 15.70 -1.35
N LEU A 295 15.57 14.92 -2.28
CA LEU A 295 16.53 13.87 -1.97
C LEU A 295 17.92 14.51 -1.92
N THR A 296 18.58 14.39 -0.78
CA THR A 296 19.92 14.90 -0.55
C THR A 296 20.84 13.78 -0.07
N ILE A 297 22.08 13.83 -0.54
CA ILE A 297 23.15 12.91 -0.16
C ILE A 297 24.36 13.75 0.18
N HIS A 298 24.85 13.58 1.40
CA HIS A 298 26.09 14.21 1.88
C HIS A 298 27.12 13.14 2.18
N THR A 299 28.40 13.49 2.16
CA THR A 299 29.41 12.65 2.81
C THR A 299 29.30 12.81 4.33
N THR A 300 29.91 11.91 5.10
CA THR A 300 29.98 12.02 6.57
C THR A 300 30.67 13.27 7.09
N GLU A 301 31.47 13.94 6.25
CA GLU A 301 32.13 15.22 6.55
C GLU A 301 31.26 16.44 6.19
N GLY A 302 30.02 16.24 5.74
CA GLY A 302 29.07 17.32 5.42
C GLY A 302 29.11 17.82 3.97
N LYS A 303 29.98 17.29 3.11
CA LYS A 303 30.06 17.70 1.71
C LYS A 303 28.81 17.23 0.94
N LEU A 304 28.10 18.15 0.30
CA LEU A 304 26.97 17.82 -0.58
C LEU A 304 27.43 17.05 -1.83
N VAL A 305 26.81 15.90 -2.09
CA VAL A 305 27.08 15.02 -3.24
C VAL A 305 25.93 15.08 -4.25
N VAL A 306 24.70 14.82 -3.80
CA VAL A 306 23.47 14.89 -4.63
C VAL A 306 22.44 15.77 -3.95
N SER A 307 21.74 16.59 -4.74
CA SER A 307 20.52 17.30 -4.32
C SER A 307 19.56 17.41 -5.50
N ILE A 308 18.41 16.74 -5.40
CA ILE A 308 17.40 16.73 -6.47
C ILE A 308 15.96 16.81 -5.93
N PRO A 309 15.03 17.45 -6.65
CA PRO A 309 13.60 17.43 -6.33
C PRO A 309 13.01 16.05 -6.62
N VAL A 310 12.86 15.21 -5.59
CA VAL A 310 12.66 13.77 -5.74
C VAL A 310 11.36 13.40 -6.47
N ILE A 311 10.27 14.15 -6.23
CA ILE A 311 8.98 13.89 -6.89
C ILE A 311 9.05 14.17 -8.40
N ASP A 312 9.75 15.23 -8.83
CA ASP A 312 9.87 15.53 -10.25
C ASP A 312 10.63 14.41 -10.98
N TYR A 313 11.68 13.87 -10.34
CA TYR A 313 12.44 12.74 -10.87
C TYR A 313 11.65 11.43 -10.87
N ALA A 314 10.86 11.18 -9.83
CA ALA A 314 9.91 10.07 -9.79
C ALA A 314 8.89 10.16 -10.93
N LEU A 315 8.47 11.36 -11.33
CA LEU A 315 7.52 11.55 -12.43
C LEU A 315 8.15 11.42 -13.83
N LEU A 316 9.47 11.60 -13.98
CA LEU A 316 10.14 11.41 -15.27
C LEU A 316 9.99 9.98 -15.81
N VAL A 317 9.89 8.99 -14.93
CA VAL A 317 9.75 7.57 -15.32
C VAL A 317 8.32 7.13 -15.59
N ARG A 318 7.32 8.00 -15.34
CA ARG A 318 5.95 7.77 -15.85
C ARG A 318 6.01 7.46 -17.35
N GLY A 319 6.86 8.19 -18.08
CA GLY A 319 7.20 7.92 -19.48
C GLY A 319 5.98 7.91 -20.40
N GLU A 320 6.19 7.46 -21.64
CA GLU A 320 5.12 7.41 -22.64
C GLU A 320 4.11 6.29 -22.37
N CYS A 321 4.56 5.18 -21.77
CA CYS A 321 3.71 4.01 -21.52
C CYS A 321 2.60 4.30 -20.50
N ASN A 322 2.82 5.22 -19.56
CA ASN A 322 1.82 5.64 -18.58
C ASN A 322 1.33 7.08 -18.80
N ARG A 323 1.46 7.62 -20.04
CA ARG A 323 1.09 9.01 -20.34
C ARG A 323 -0.39 9.31 -20.11
N ASN A 324 -1.26 8.32 -20.18
CA ASN A 324 -2.70 8.51 -20.00
C ASN A 324 -3.09 8.64 -18.51
N MET A 325 -2.22 8.18 -17.62
CA MET A 325 -2.37 8.28 -16.16
C MET A 325 -2.08 9.70 -15.71
N SER A 326 -2.77 10.21 -14.69
CA SER A 326 -2.39 11.51 -14.11
C SER A 326 -1.07 11.42 -13.35
N GLU A 327 -0.41 12.55 -13.07
CA GLU A 327 0.82 12.55 -12.25
C GLU A 327 0.56 12.00 -10.84
N GLN A 328 -0.54 12.40 -10.20
CA GLN A 328 -0.89 11.92 -8.86
C GLN A 328 -1.24 10.43 -8.88
N GLU A 329 -2.02 9.96 -9.85
CA GLU A 329 -2.34 8.54 -9.98
C GLU A 329 -1.07 7.70 -10.17
N PHE A 330 -0.09 8.22 -10.92
CA PHE A 330 1.20 7.52 -11.05
C PHE A 330 1.93 7.43 -9.71
N LEU A 331 1.98 8.52 -8.94
CA LEU A 331 2.61 8.54 -7.62
C LEU A 331 1.88 7.64 -6.61
N ASP A 332 0.56 7.49 -6.72
CA ASP A 332 -0.25 6.63 -5.85
C ASP A 332 -0.18 5.14 -6.26
N ARG A 333 0.13 4.83 -7.54
CA ARG A 333 0.29 3.45 -8.04
C ARG A 333 1.72 2.92 -7.92
N ALA A 334 2.71 3.79 -8.05
CA ALA A 334 4.11 3.45 -7.92
C ALA A 334 4.52 3.59 -6.46
N ASP A 335 4.91 2.49 -5.83
CA ASP A 335 5.26 2.43 -4.42
C ASP A 335 6.76 2.12 -4.18
N GLU A 336 7.50 1.82 -5.25
CA GLU A 336 8.95 1.61 -5.24
C GLU A 336 9.64 2.50 -6.28
N TYR A 337 10.73 3.16 -5.87
CA TYR A 337 11.52 4.08 -6.68
C TYR A 337 13.00 3.75 -6.55
N ASN A 338 13.56 3.09 -7.57
CA ASN A 338 14.99 2.78 -7.64
C ASN A 338 15.70 3.91 -8.38
N MET A 339 16.67 4.57 -7.77
CA MET A 339 17.43 5.70 -8.34
C MET A 339 18.93 5.43 -8.28
N THR A 340 19.63 5.49 -9.41
CA THR A 340 21.09 5.33 -9.50
C THR A 340 21.74 6.64 -9.94
N PHE A 341 22.69 7.11 -9.13
CA PHE A 341 23.52 8.28 -9.39
C PHE A 341 24.96 7.85 -9.65
N PHE A 342 25.57 8.43 -10.68
CA PHE A 342 26.94 8.15 -11.07
C PHE A 342 27.88 9.23 -10.55
N LEU A 343 28.97 8.84 -9.89
CA LEU A 343 29.98 9.73 -9.33
C LEU A 343 31.25 9.73 -10.19
N ASP A 344 31.93 10.87 -10.23
CA ASP A 344 33.31 10.97 -10.73
C ASP A 344 34.34 10.61 -9.65
N GLU A 345 35.62 10.62 -10.00
CA GLU A 345 36.75 10.31 -9.10
C GLU A 345 36.79 11.20 -7.83
N ASP A 346 36.18 12.39 -7.84
CA ASP A 346 36.15 13.31 -6.70
C ASP A 346 34.93 13.11 -5.77
N ASN A 347 34.18 12.02 -5.94
CA ASN A 347 32.86 11.81 -5.33
C ASN A 347 31.88 12.95 -5.69
N LYS A 348 32.02 13.60 -6.85
CA LYS A 348 31.03 14.57 -7.32
C LYS A 348 30.04 13.85 -8.22
N TRP A 349 28.76 14.19 -8.04
CA TRP A 349 27.72 13.63 -8.88
C TRP A 349 27.84 14.14 -10.32
N VAL A 350 28.01 13.20 -11.26
CA VAL A 350 27.96 13.45 -12.69
C VAL A 350 26.49 13.59 -13.11
N SER A 351 26.00 14.83 -13.05
CA SER A 351 24.58 15.17 -13.23
C SER A 351 23.97 14.82 -14.59
N THR A 352 24.77 14.37 -15.55
CA THR A 352 24.36 14.08 -16.92
C THR A 352 23.54 12.79 -17.05
N VAL A 353 23.66 11.83 -16.12
CA VAL A 353 22.96 10.54 -16.19
C VAL A 353 22.38 10.16 -14.84
N ILE A 354 21.08 9.85 -14.81
CA ILE A 354 20.41 9.17 -13.70
C ILE A 354 19.67 7.97 -14.27
N GLN A 355 19.73 6.82 -13.60
CA GLN A 355 18.82 5.71 -13.91
C GLN A 355 17.72 5.63 -12.86
N ILE A 356 16.46 5.58 -13.30
CA ILE A 356 15.30 5.46 -12.40
C ILE A 356 14.43 4.31 -12.89
N LEU A 357 14.12 3.33 -12.02
CA LEU A 357 13.31 2.15 -12.38
C LEU A 357 13.77 1.44 -13.68
N SER A 358 15.09 1.30 -13.88
CA SER A 358 15.75 0.78 -15.08
C SER A 358 15.70 1.68 -16.33
N TRP A 359 15.12 2.87 -16.26
CA TRP A 359 15.14 3.86 -17.34
C TRP A 359 16.30 4.82 -17.22
N LYS A 360 17.01 5.07 -18.32
CA LYS A 360 18.10 6.06 -18.36
C LYS A 360 17.55 7.45 -18.70
N VAL A 361 17.71 8.38 -17.77
CA VAL A 361 17.43 9.81 -17.95
C VAL A 361 18.74 10.54 -18.23
N VAL A 362 18.82 11.22 -19.38
CA VAL A 362 19.97 12.07 -19.72
C VAL A 362 19.56 13.53 -19.54
N ARG A 363 20.22 14.25 -18.62
CA ARG A 363 20.00 15.69 -18.48
C ARG A 363 20.78 16.42 -19.56
N SER A 364 20.07 17.09 -20.45
CA SER A 364 20.67 17.98 -21.44
C SER A 364 20.84 19.37 -20.82
N ASN A 365 21.99 19.65 -20.19
CA ASN A 365 22.36 21.04 -19.92
C ASN A 365 22.82 21.65 -21.24
N VAL A 366 21.91 22.32 -21.94
CA VAL A 366 22.28 23.21 -23.04
C VAL A 366 21.72 24.59 -22.70
N ASP A 367 22.52 25.39 -22.02
CA ASP A 367 22.46 26.83 -22.24
C ASP A 367 23.16 27.06 -23.58
N ILE A 368 22.37 27.33 -24.63
CA ILE A 368 22.89 27.96 -25.84
C ILE A 368 22.89 29.45 -25.55
N GLU A 369 24.07 30.07 -25.74
CA GLU A 369 24.38 31.50 -25.55
C GLU A 369 23.26 32.49 -25.87
#